data_AF-A0A6I1QU11-F1
#
_entry.id   AF-A0A6I1QU11-F1
#
_cell.length_a   1.000
_cell.length_b   1.000
_cell.length_c   1.000
_cell.angle_alpha   90.00
_cell.angle_beta   90.00
_cell.angle_gamma   90.00
#
_symmetry.space_group_name_H-M   'P 1'
#
loop_
_entity.id
_entity.type
_entity.pdbx_description
1 polymer ?
#
loop_
_entity_poly.entity_id
_entity_poly.type
_entity_poly.pdbx_seq_one_letter_code
_entity_poly.pdbx_strand_id
1 'polypeptide(L)'
;MLIGTRHDYQRPGNLGSEEFRALVAATSRDQDIKAIGEEMNLDTLNLHGAKQSICEQVAHSLRIQHHYCDPSIEEQKKLGIKGAGKSSPADFFLLPSKSFWQLLSLTTRVIAELQITTVGFRRRSKISAP
;
A
#
# COMPACT_ATOMS: atom_id res chain seq x y z
N MET A 1 -6.43 -0.25 6.61
CA MET A 1 -6.14 -1.69 6.72
C MET A 1 -4.71 -1.92 6.28
N LEU A 2 -3.99 -2.87 6.90
CA LEU A 2 -2.60 -3.21 6.54
C LEU A 2 -2.53 -4.70 6.21
N ILE A 3 -1.87 -5.06 5.10
CA ILE A 3 -1.64 -6.45 4.69
C ILE A 3 -0.13 -6.63 4.51
N GLY A 4 0.49 -7.44 5.38
CA GLY A 4 1.90 -7.82 5.25
C GLY A 4 2.05 -9.07 4.39
N THR A 5 2.87 -9.00 3.34
CA THR A 5 3.12 -10.13 2.43
C THR A 5 4.58 -10.18 1.98
N ARG A 6 4.96 -11.27 1.30
CA ARG A 6 6.22 -11.31 0.57
C ARG A 6 6.08 -10.51 -0.73
N HIS A 7 7.11 -9.72 -1.08
CA HIS A 7 7.14 -8.92 -2.31
C HIS A 7 6.96 -9.77 -3.59
N ASP A 8 7.34 -11.05 -3.55
CA ASP A 8 7.20 -11.97 -4.69
C ASP A 8 5.74 -12.09 -5.15
N TYR A 9 4.79 -12.08 -4.22
CA TYR A 9 3.37 -12.21 -4.54
C TYR A 9 2.78 -10.96 -5.20
N GLN A 10 3.41 -9.80 -5.04
CA GLN A 10 2.93 -8.54 -5.60
C GLN A 10 3.24 -8.41 -7.11
N ARG A 11 4.11 -9.27 -7.64
CA ARG A 11 4.50 -9.31 -9.06
C ARG A 11 3.73 -10.41 -9.79
N PRO A 12 3.14 -10.12 -10.97
CA PRO A 12 2.46 -11.14 -11.77
C PRO A 12 3.38 -12.29 -12.17
N GLY A 13 2.83 -13.51 -12.22
CA GLY A 13 3.54 -14.69 -12.73
C GLY A 13 4.38 -15.45 -11.70
N ASN A 14 4.48 -14.95 -10.47
CA ASN A 14 5.13 -15.69 -9.37
C ASN A 14 4.14 -16.67 -8.71
N LEU A 15 4.68 -17.70 -8.08
CA LEU A 15 3.87 -18.63 -7.28
C LEU A 15 3.16 -17.86 -6.16
N GLY A 16 1.83 -18.03 -6.01
CA GLY A 16 1.02 -17.33 -5.01
C GLY A 16 0.46 -15.98 -5.45
N SER A 17 0.79 -15.51 -6.67
CA SER A 17 0.41 -14.18 -7.14
C SER A 17 -1.10 -14.05 -7.39
N GLU A 18 -1.75 -15.10 -7.89
CA GLU A 18 -3.19 -15.08 -8.16
C GLU A 18 -4.03 -15.23 -6.88
N GLU A 19 -3.56 -16.01 -5.91
CA GLU A 19 -4.15 -16.10 -4.58
C GLU A 19 -4.06 -14.75 -3.85
N PHE A 20 -2.92 -14.08 -3.97
CA PHE A 20 -2.74 -12.73 -3.45
C PHE A 20 -3.67 -11.73 -4.13
N ARG A 21 -3.80 -11.78 -5.47
CA ARG A 21 -4.78 -10.96 -6.21
C ARG A 21 -6.20 -11.17 -5.69
N ALA A 22 -6.61 -12.41 -5.52
CA ALA A 22 -7.95 -12.75 -5.02
C ALA A 22 -8.17 -12.21 -3.60
N LEU A 23 -7.18 -12.37 -2.72
CA LEU A 23 -7.21 -11.84 -1.35
C LEU A 23 -7.37 -10.31 -1.35
N VAL A 24 -6.55 -9.58 -2.10
CA VAL A 24 -6.61 -8.11 -2.15
C VAL A 24 -7.95 -7.67 -2.71
N ALA A 25 -8.42 -8.25 -3.81
CA ALA A 25 -9.68 -7.88 -4.43
C ALA A 25 -10.90 -8.17 -3.53
N ALA A 26 -10.95 -9.33 -2.87
CA ALA A 26 -12.00 -9.66 -1.92
C ALA A 26 -12.01 -8.68 -0.75
N THR A 27 -10.84 -8.50 -0.12
CA THR A 27 -10.72 -7.63 1.05
C THR A 27 -11.04 -6.17 0.73
N SER A 28 -10.62 -5.67 -0.45
CA SER A 28 -10.94 -4.31 -0.90
C SER A 28 -12.44 -4.09 -1.08
N ARG A 29 -13.18 -5.09 -1.57
CA ARG A 29 -14.65 -5.01 -1.69
C ARG A 29 -15.33 -5.10 -0.33
N ASP A 30 -14.95 -6.08 0.47
CA ASP A 30 -15.59 -6.37 1.77
C ASP A 30 -15.43 -5.22 2.77
N GLN A 31 -14.33 -4.48 2.66
CA GLN A 31 -14.01 -3.35 3.54
C GLN A 31 -14.24 -1.98 2.87
N ASP A 32 -14.84 -1.95 1.68
CA ASP A 32 -15.10 -0.73 0.90
C ASP A 32 -13.87 0.20 0.77
N ILE A 33 -12.71 -0.39 0.47
CA ILE A 33 -11.44 0.31 0.35
C ILE A 33 -11.46 1.26 -0.86
N LYS A 34 -11.02 2.51 -0.66
CA LYS A 34 -11.03 3.56 -1.69
C LYS A 34 -9.69 3.78 -2.40
N ALA A 35 -8.60 3.27 -1.83
CA ALA A 35 -7.26 3.39 -2.40
C ALA A 35 -6.37 2.24 -1.92
N ILE A 36 -5.39 1.86 -2.74
CA ILE A 36 -4.35 0.89 -2.41
C ILE A 36 -2.99 1.58 -2.50
N GLY A 37 -2.25 1.61 -1.40
CA GLY A 37 -0.84 1.96 -1.39
C GLY A 37 0.00 0.71 -1.20
N GLU A 38 1.09 0.55 -1.94
CA GLU A 38 1.99 -0.59 -1.81
C GLU A 38 3.46 -0.17 -1.64
N GLU A 39 4.21 -0.98 -0.89
CA GLU A 39 5.66 -0.87 -0.73
C GLU A 39 6.36 -1.47 -1.97
N MET A 40 6.28 -0.72 -3.07
CA MET A 40 6.83 -1.05 -4.38
C MET A 40 7.11 0.25 -5.13
N ASN A 41 7.99 0.19 -6.14
CA ASN A 41 8.21 1.26 -7.10
C ASN A 41 8.31 0.72 -8.54
N LEU A 42 8.17 1.63 -9.51
CA LEU A 42 8.23 1.28 -10.94
C LEU A 42 9.62 0.76 -11.36
N ASP A 43 10.70 1.26 -10.74
CA ASP A 43 12.06 0.79 -11.04
C ASP A 43 12.21 -0.71 -10.74
N THR A 44 11.67 -1.17 -9.61
CA THR A 44 11.71 -2.57 -9.18
C THR A 44 10.86 -3.44 -10.10
N LEU A 45 9.68 -2.97 -10.51
CA LEU A 45 8.84 -3.69 -11.48
C LEU A 45 9.55 -3.85 -12.83
N ASN A 46 10.15 -2.77 -13.34
CA ASN A 46 10.90 -2.78 -14.59
C ASN A 46 12.10 -3.72 -14.54
N LEU A 47 12.84 -3.75 -13.42
CA LEU A 47 13.95 -4.69 -13.20
C LEU A 47 13.52 -6.16 -13.28
N HIS A 48 12.28 -6.45 -12.88
CA HIS A 48 11.69 -7.79 -12.93
C HIS A 48 10.84 -8.04 -14.19
N GLY A 49 10.88 -7.14 -15.19
CA GLY A 49 10.15 -7.29 -16.44
C GLY A 49 8.63 -7.17 -16.32
N ALA A 50 8.12 -6.65 -15.20
CA ALA A 50 6.70 -6.41 -14.97
C ALA A 50 6.34 -4.95 -15.28
N LYS A 51 5.21 -4.73 -15.95
CA LYS A 51 4.70 -3.38 -16.24
C LYS A 51 3.81 -2.80 -15.15
N GLN A 52 3.18 -3.68 -14.36
CA GLN A 52 2.22 -3.33 -13.32
C GLN A 52 2.30 -4.36 -12.20
N SER A 53 2.11 -3.93 -10.96
CA SER A 53 1.92 -4.84 -9.83
C SER A 53 0.52 -5.45 -9.83
N ILE A 54 0.32 -6.47 -9.00
CA ILE A 54 -1.02 -7.02 -8.73
C ILE A 54 -1.91 -5.99 -8.03
N CYS A 55 -1.36 -5.18 -7.12
CA CYS A 55 -2.09 -4.14 -6.43
C CYS A 55 -2.64 -3.09 -7.41
N GLU A 56 -1.83 -2.65 -8.38
CA GLU A 56 -2.25 -1.73 -9.44
C GLU A 56 -3.36 -2.36 -10.30
N GLN A 57 -3.20 -3.63 -10.69
CA GLN A 57 -4.20 -4.34 -11.48
C GLN A 57 -5.54 -4.47 -10.75
N VAL A 58 -5.50 -4.79 -9.44
CA VAL A 58 -6.72 -4.86 -8.61
C VAL A 58 -7.37 -3.50 -8.49
N ALA A 59 -6.59 -2.45 -8.17
CA ALA A 59 -7.12 -1.09 -8.05
C ALA A 59 -7.79 -0.61 -9.35
N HIS A 60 -7.15 -0.85 -10.49
CA HIS A 60 -7.71 -0.56 -11.80
C HIS A 60 -9.02 -1.32 -12.04
N SER A 61 -9.06 -2.62 -11.71
CA SER A 61 -10.28 -3.44 -11.86
C SER A 61 -11.45 -2.96 -10.99
N LEU A 62 -11.14 -2.42 -9.81
CA LEU A 62 -12.13 -1.89 -8.87
C LEU A 62 -12.42 -0.40 -9.08
N ARG A 63 -11.74 0.25 -10.02
CA ARG A 63 -11.80 1.71 -10.28
C ARG A 63 -11.53 2.55 -9.02
N ILE A 64 -10.56 2.11 -8.22
CA ILE A 64 -10.08 2.83 -7.02
C ILE A 64 -8.66 3.36 -7.25
N GLN A 65 -8.20 4.26 -6.37
CA GLN A 65 -6.88 4.85 -6.51
C GLN A 65 -5.76 3.86 -6.17
N HIS A 66 -4.60 4.01 -6.80
CA HIS A 66 -3.39 3.24 -6.53
C HIS A 66 -2.18 4.15 -6.40
N HIS A 67 -1.29 3.82 -5.47
CA HIS A 67 -0.04 4.54 -5.26
C HIS A 67 1.13 3.58 -4.99
N TYR A 68 2.22 3.79 -5.72
CA TYR A 68 3.55 3.29 -5.37
C TYR A 68 4.12 4.14 -4.24
N CYS A 69 4.42 3.52 -3.10
CA CYS A 69 4.86 4.23 -1.90
C CYS A 69 6.38 4.19 -1.68
N ASP A 70 7.11 3.34 -2.41
CA ASP A 70 8.58 3.33 -2.32
C ASP A 70 9.19 4.41 -3.21
N PRO A 71 10.23 5.11 -2.73
CA PRO A 71 10.97 6.06 -3.55
C PRO A 71 11.64 5.35 -4.73
N SER A 72 11.63 5.99 -5.90
CA SER A 72 12.45 5.61 -7.05
C SER A 72 13.95 5.64 -6.72
N ILE A 73 14.77 5.03 -7.56
CA ILE A 73 16.24 5.06 -7.44
C ILE A 73 16.75 6.50 -7.44
N GLU A 74 16.15 7.38 -8.23
CA GLU A 74 16.52 8.80 -8.26
C GLU A 74 16.15 9.53 -6.96
N GLU A 75 14.96 9.28 -6.42
CA GLU A 75 14.52 9.85 -5.16
C GLU A 75 15.37 9.35 -3.99
N GLN A 76 15.70 8.05 -3.97
CA GLN A 76 16.63 7.49 -2.99
C GLN A 76 17.99 8.20 -3.01
N LYS A 77 18.55 8.45 -4.20
CA LYS A 77 19.81 9.22 -4.36
C LYS A 77 19.68 10.64 -3.81
N LYS A 78 18.57 11.34 -4.10
CA LYS A 78 18.32 12.70 -3.60
C LYS A 78 18.14 12.74 -2.09
N LEU A 79 17.53 11.72 -1.51
CA LEU A 79 17.31 11.59 -0.06
C LEU A 79 18.56 11.07 0.69
N GLY A 80 19.62 10.70 -0.03
CA GLY A 80 20.83 10.13 0.58
C GLY A 80 20.65 8.71 1.11
N ILE A 81 19.59 8.00 0.69
CA ILE A 81 19.35 6.60 1.05
C ILE A 81 20.37 5.73 0.31
N LYS A 82 21.21 5.03 1.07
CA LYS A 82 22.32 4.24 0.52
C LYS A 82 21.88 2.79 0.29
N GLY A 83 21.78 2.41 -0.99
CA GLY A 83 21.59 1.02 -1.42
C GLY A 83 20.16 0.73 -1.87
N ALA A 84 20.02 0.23 -3.10
CA ALA A 84 18.74 -0.25 -3.61
C ALA A 84 18.22 -1.40 -2.72
N GLY A 85 17.00 -1.27 -2.18
CA GLY A 85 16.31 -2.34 -1.47
C GLY A 85 16.62 -2.48 0.01
N LYS A 86 17.16 -1.45 0.68
CA LYS A 86 17.36 -1.43 2.14
C LYS A 86 16.83 -0.13 2.75
N SER A 87 15.55 0.17 2.56
CA SER A 87 14.85 1.11 3.43
C SER A 87 14.36 0.34 4.65
N SER A 88 15.05 0.52 5.78
CA SER A 88 14.54 0.09 7.08
C SER A 88 13.36 0.99 7.47
N PRO A 89 12.34 0.50 8.21
CA PRO A 89 11.38 1.38 8.87
C PRO A 89 12.05 2.48 9.72
N ALA A 90 13.29 2.26 10.15
CA ALA A 90 14.10 3.25 10.88
C ALA A 90 14.60 4.40 9.99
N ASP A 91 14.78 4.20 8.68
CA ASP A 91 15.22 5.25 7.76
C ASP A 91 14.11 6.30 7.57
N PHE A 92 12.86 5.92 7.80
CA PHE A 92 11.71 6.83 7.84
C PHE A 92 11.79 7.84 8.99
N PHE A 93 12.43 7.48 10.11
CA PHE A 93 12.62 8.35 11.27
C PHE A 93 13.80 9.33 11.14
N LEU A 94 14.67 9.12 10.14
CA LEU A 94 15.86 9.95 9.91
C LEU A 94 15.64 11.07 8.88
N LEU A 95 14.47 11.12 8.26
CA LEU A 95 14.12 12.23 7.36
C LEU A 95 13.93 13.52 8.19
N PRO A 96 14.59 14.64 7.81
CA PRO A 96 14.45 15.89 8.53
C PRO A 96 12.98 16.31 8.57
N SER A 97 12.49 16.62 9.77
CA SER A 97 11.09 16.87 10.17
C SER A 97 10.31 17.92 9.36
N LYS A 98 10.96 18.59 8.40
CA LYS A 98 10.35 19.54 7.47
C LYS A 98 9.84 18.91 6.16
N SER A 99 10.27 17.69 5.83
CA SER A 99 9.87 16.99 4.60
C SER A 99 8.54 16.25 4.71
N PHE A 100 8.18 15.77 5.91
CA PHE A 100 6.91 15.09 6.17
C PHE A 100 5.70 16.01 5.90
N TRP A 101 5.74 17.26 6.38
CA TRP A 101 4.65 18.22 6.16
C TRP A 101 4.60 18.82 4.76
N GLN A 102 5.70 18.83 4.01
CA GLN A 102 5.69 19.29 2.60
C GLN A 102 5.20 18.20 1.63
N LEU A 103 5.51 16.92 1.89
CA LEU A 103 4.92 15.80 1.14
C LEU A 103 3.45 15.58 1.50
N LEU A 104 3.07 15.82 2.76
CA LEU A 104 1.67 15.87 3.14
C LEU A 104 0.98 17.10 2.52
N SER A 105 1.56 18.31 2.52
CA SER A 105 0.85 19.52 2.02
C SER A 105 0.58 19.54 0.52
N LEU A 106 1.37 18.83 -0.30
CA LEU A 106 1.05 18.59 -1.72
C LEU A 106 -0.06 17.54 -1.92
N THR A 107 -0.42 16.76 -0.89
CA THR A 107 -1.50 15.76 -0.90
C THR A 107 -2.67 16.09 0.04
N THR A 108 -2.57 17.14 0.88
CA THR A 108 -3.58 17.45 1.94
C THR A 108 -4.86 18.07 1.38
N ARG A 109 -4.99 18.30 0.07
CA ARG A 109 -6.31 18.59 -0.52
C ARG A 109 -7.20 17.35 -0.66
N VAL A 110 -6.67 16.13 -0.47
CA VAL A 110 -7.46 14.89 -0.59
C VAL A 110 -7.76 14.23 0.76
N ILE A 111 -6.98 14.51 1.82
CA ILE A 111 -7.16 13.84 3.13
C ILE A 111 -8.24 14.51 4.01
N ALA A 112 -8.69 15.73 3.69
CA ALA A 112 -9.69 16.44 4.50
C ALA A 112 -11.12 15.84 4.44
N GLU A 113 -11.41 14.88 3.56
CA GLU A 113 -12.75 14.24 3.47
C GLU A 113 -12.83 12.81 4.03
N LEU A 114 -11.74 12.23 4.54
CA LEU A 114 -11.82 10.94 5.24
C LEU A 114 -12.13 11.18 6.71
N GLN A 115 -13.41 11.44 6.99
CA GLN A 115 -13.95 11.41 8.35
C GLN A 115 -13.57 10.09 9.02
N ILE A 116 -12.67 10.19 9.99
CA ILE A 116 -12.40 9.19 11.00
C ILE A 116 -13.72 8.95 11.74
N THR A 117 -14.44 7.87 11.41
CA THR A 117 -15.47 7.33 12.29
C THR A 117 -14.90 6.09 12.96
N THR A 118 -14.19 6.32 14.05
CA THR A 118 -13.78 5.27 15.00
C THR A 118 -14.93 5.04 15.97
N VAL A 119 -15.83 4.07 15.75
CA VAL A 119 -16.59 3.42 16.86
C VAL A 119 -17.09 2.05 16.41
N GLY A 120 -16.85 0.98 17.18
CA GLY A 120 -17.60 -0.25 16.96
C GLY A 120 -17.19 -1.54 17.67
N PHE A 121 -16.61 -1.49 18.87
CA PHE A 121 -16.55 -2.68 19.72
C PHE A 121 -17.99 -3.14 20.03
N ARG A 122 -18.44 -4.29 19.50
CA ARG A 122 -19.74 -4.89 19.88
C ARG A 122 -19.64 -6.38 20.20
N ARG A 123 -20.15 -6.67 21.38
CA ARG A 123 -20.15 -7.91 22.19
C ARG A 123 -20.64 -9.15 21.45
N ARG A 124 -20.06 -10.31 21.82
CA ARG A 124 -20.69 -11.64 21.69
C ARG A 124 -22.04 -11.64 22.41
N SER A 125 -23.14 -11.84 21.68
CA SER A 125 -24.43 -12.25 22.21
C SER A 125 -24.61 -13.76 22.05
N LYS A 126 -25.05 -14.38 23.14
CA LYS A 126 -25.31 -15.81 23.33
C LYS A 126 -26.29 -16.34 22.29
N ILE A 127 -26.03 -17.56 21.79
CA ILE A 127 -27.01 -18.39 21.09
C ILE A 127 -27.67 -19.26 22.16
N SER A 128 -28.97 -19.08 22.39
CA SER A 128 -29.86 -20.08 22.97
C SER A 128 -30.70 -20.66 21.85
N ALA A 129 -30.62 -21.97 21.65
CA ALA A 129 -31.47 -22.75 20.75
C ALA A 129 -32.65 -23.36 21.55
N PRO A 130 -33.78 -23.69 20.88
CA PRO A 130 -35.07 -23.96 21.51
C PRO A 130 -35.13 -25.25 22.33
#